data_AF-A0A0D3J074-F1
#
_entry.id   AF-A0A0D3J074-F1
#
_cell.length_a   1.000
_cell.length_b   1.000
_cell.length_c   1.000
_cell.angle_alpha   90.00
_cell.angle_beta   90.00
_cell.angle_gamma   90.00
#
_symmetry.space_group_name_H-M   'P 1'
#
loop_
_entity.id
_entity.type
_entity.pdbx_description
1 polymer ?
#
loop_
_entity_poly.entity_id
_entity_poly.type
_entity_poly.pdbx_seq_one_letter_code
_entity_poly.pdbx_strand_id
1 'polypeptide(L)'
;MLLPALALSSAFLAPHAASRALSTSKVAMNGGKGFGGGEATRDPAPTVIDPNDPKGKQQAIHKAESFAEYLAKRSAGGGAAPSAVGSVVPAPNAGTALVSDFTCTWLSASEKAALKATADALSAPNKGFLASDESAGPWLRAGHVDAAKVEDTAENRAAYRSMLYQAPDAPGLSEHISGVILHWETLFQSDAAGNKMVDLITRNGMIPGIKLDKGYDTAGIPGTAVGPLGHPETWDKGIDDLDARCKQAYAQGARFAKWRNVLQIDPVQGLPSDLAITLCVHNLAQYAVICQRSGLVPIVEPEIVPNGDHDISACAVATERVLVAQFEALKAHGCYLEGAVLKPNMVKNGLTGPKATPEEIAAATVTVLKRTVPVAMPGIFFLSGETALDEDNEEEATNNLNAINRLYPDLPWSVSFSYGKASQKTTIVTWMGDTANDPAAQQAILARSKANGDACQGKYVKGSCASVGVDGNILQAAGAY
;
A
#
# COMPACT_ATOMS: atom_id res chain seq x y z
N MET A 1 -35.12 -64.43 34.10
CA MET A 1 -34.53 -64.87 32.82
C MET A 1 -33.65 -63.75 32.30
N LEU A 2 -32.33 -63.90 32.49
CA LEU A 2 -31.29 -63.07 31.88
C LEU A 2 -31.12 -63.47 30.41
N LEU A 3 -30.85 -62.49 29.54
CA LEU A 3 -29.75 -62.57 28.56
C LEU A 3 -29.55 -61.21 27.85
N PRO A 4 -28.33 -60.64 27.85
CA PRO A 4 -28.01 -59.38 27.18
C PRO A 4 -27.50 -59.63 25.75
N ALA A 5 -27.78 -58.70 24.83
CA ALA A 5 -27.23 -58.71 23.48
C ALA A 5 -25.92 -57.90 23.42
N LEU A 6 -24.87 -58.62 23.04
CA LEU A 6 -23.49 -58.16 22.86
C LEU A 6 -23.36 -57.17 21.69
N ALA A 7 -22.68 -56.05 21.91
CA ALA A 7 -22.18 -55.17 20.85
C ALA A 7 -20.91 -55.78 20.24
N LEU A 8 -20.91 -56.03 18.93
CA LEU A 8 -19.71 -56.34 18.15
C LEU A 8 -19.22 -55.07 17.45
N SER A 9 -18.06 -54.56 17.88
CA SER A 9 -17.27 -53.55 17.17
C SER A 9 -16.48 -54.23 16.05
N SER A 10 -16.79 -53.91 14.79
CA SER A 10 -15.96 -54.27 13.64
C SER A 10 -14.83 -53.26 13.48
N ALA A 11 -13.63 -53.63 13.92
CA ALA A 11 -12.40 -52.91 13.64
C ALA A 11 -12.02 -53.12 12.16
N PHE A 12 -11.96 -52.03 11.39
CA PHE A 12 -11.33 -52.01 10.08
C PHE A 12 -9.80 -52.15 10.25
N LEU A 13 -9.29 -53.33 9.90
CA LEU A 13 -7.85 -53.60 9.75
C LEU A 13 -7.35 -52.90 8.49
N ALA A 14 -6.57 -51.82 8.66
CA ALA A 14 -5.75 -51.26 7.60
C ALA A 14 -4.58 -52.21 7.28
N PRO A 15 -4.27 -52.51 6.01
CA PRO A 15 -3.13 -53.33 5.67
C PRO A 15 -1.81 -52.60 6.00
N HIS A 16 -0.93 -53.30 6.74
CA HIS A 16 0.45 -52.89 6.98
C HIS A 16 1.18 -52.70 5.65
N ALA A 17 1.54 -51.46 5.33
CA ALA A 17 2.51 -51.17 4.29
C ALA A 17 3.89 -51.67 4.75
N ALA A 18 4.44 -52.65 4.04
CA ALA A 18 5.80 -53.11 4.25
C ALA A 18 6.78 -51.94 4.09
N SER A 19 7.59 -51.70 5.13
CA SER A 19 8.74 -50.80 5.08
C SER A 19 9.68 -51.25 3.97
N ARG A 20 9.71 -50.53 2.85
CA ARG A 20 10.78 -50.65 1.86
C ARG A 20 12.01 -49.99 2.44
N ALA A 21 13.00 -50.81 2.80
CA ALA A 21 14.35 -50.35 3.12
C ALA A 21 14.88 -49.49 1.96
N LEU A 22 15.21 -48.23 2.27
CA LEU A 22 15.92 -47.34 1.36
C LEU A 22 17.33 -47.93 1.13
N SER A 23 17.56 -48.42 -0.09
CA SER A 23 18.91 -48.75 -0.54
C SER A 23 19.67 -47.45 -0.79
N THR A 24 20.69 -47.20 0.03
CA THR A 24 21.64 -46.11 -0.18
C THR A 24 22.51 -46.42 -1.40
N SER A 25 22.23 -45.79 -2.53
CA SER A 25 23.15 -45.81 -3.67
C SER A 25 24.43 -45.05 -3.29
N LYS A 26 25.55 -45.77 -3.23
CA LYS A 26 26.88 -45.17 -3.09
C LYS A 26 27.15 -44.29 -4.33
N VAL A 27 27.19 -42.98 -4.13
CA VAL A 27 27.72 -42.04 -5.13
C VAL A 27 29.23 -42.23 -5.19
N ALA A 28 29.71 -42.84 -6.27
CA ALA A 28 31.13 -42.86 -6.60
C ALA A 28 31.50 -41.50 -7.22
N MET A 29 32.27 -40.70 -6.49
CA MET A 29 32.91 -39.48 -7.01
C MET A 29 34.05 -39.89 -7.95
N ASN A 30 33.74 -40.09 -9.24
CA ASN A 30 34.76 -40.03 -10.29
C ASN A 30 34.91 -38.57 -10.72
N GLY A 31 36.13 -38.04 -10.61
CA GLY A 31 36.45 -36.66 -10.92
C GLY A 31 36.16 -36.28 -12.37
N GLY A 32 35.01 -35.63 -12.58
CA GLY A 32 34.64 -34.98 -13.83
C GLY A 32 34.87 -33.48 -13.73
N LYS A 33 35.59 -32.92 -14.71
CA LYS A 33 35.83 -31.48 -14.86
C LYS A 33 34.51 -30.72 -15.00
N GLY A 34 34.38 -29.64 -14.25
CA GLY A 34 33.18 -28.80 -14.20
C GLY A 34 32.76 -28.22 -15.55
N PHE A 35 31.45 -28.04 -15.70
CA PHE A 35 30.81 -27.34 -16.81
C PHE A 35 31.07 -25.83 -16.68
N GLY A 36 31.99 -25.33 -17.49
CA GLY A 36 32.33 -23.92 -17.61
C GLY A 36 33.53 -23.75 -18.53
N GLY A 37 33.29 -23.77 -19.85
CA GLY A 37 34.32 -23.53 -20.86
C GLY A 37 34.36 -24.59 -21.96
N GLY A 38 33.41 -24.54 -22.88
CA GLY A 38 33.45 -25.27 -24.16
C GLY A 38 32.88 -24.37 -25.26
N GLU A 39 33.60 -24.26 -26.38
CA GLU A 39 33.26 -23.42 -27.52
C GLU A 39 31.86 -23.73 -28.09
N ALA A 40 31.11 -22.69 -28.42
CA ALA A 40 29.84 -22.81 -29.12
C ALA A 40 30.08 -23.38 -30.53
N THR A 41 29.69 -24.62 -30.76
CA THR A 41 29.60 -25.20 -32.10
C THR A 41 28.40 -24.58 -32.83
N ARG A 42 28.62 -23.43 -33.48
CA ARG A 42 27.70 -22.90 -34.48
C ARG A 42 28.41 -22.94 -35.83
N ASP A 43 27.88 -23.77 -36.72
CA ASP A 43 28.30 -23.95 -38.11
C ASP A 43 28.44 -22.58 -38.83
N PRO A 44 29.60 -22.24 -39.44
CA PRO A 44 29.89 -20.87 -39.88
C PRO A 44 29.49 -20.56 -41.34
N ALA A 45 28.58 -21.30 -41.98
CA ALA A 45 28.13 -20.98 -43.34
C ALA A 45 26.80 -20.20 -43.35
N PRO A 46 26.76 -18.89 -43.67
CA PRO A 46 25.52 -18.15 -43.81
C PRO A 46 24.91 -18.39 -45.20
N THR A 47 23.73 -19.01 -45.25
CA THR A 47 22.90 -18.99 -46.46
C THR A 47 22.23 -17.63 -46.59
N VAL A 48 22.76 -16.83 -47.52
CA VAL A 48 22.21 -15.58 -48.07
C VAL A 48 22.38 -14.34 -47.17
N ILE A 49 23.24 -13.42 -47.62
CA ILE A 49 23.42 -12.08 -47.06
C ILE A 49 22.54 -11.11 -47.84
N ASP A 50 21.63 -10.41 -47.16
CA ASP A 50 20.88 -9.27 -47.72
C ASP A 50 21.81 -8.04 -47.78
N PRO A 51 22.16 -7.52 -48.98
CA PRO A 51 23.05 -6.37 -49.11
C PRO A 51 22.45 -5.06 -48.60
N ASN A 52 21.16 -5.03 -48.22
CA ASN A 52 20.47 -3.87 -47.68
C ASN A 52 20.15 -3.95 -46.19
N ASP A 53 20.65 -4.94 -45.43
CA ASP A 53 20.44 -4.99 -43.97
C ASP A 53 21.05 -3.76 -43.27
N PRO A 54 20.24 -2.86 -42.69
CA PRO A 54 20.73 -1.65 -42.04
C PRO A 54 21.51 -1.93 -40.75
N LYS A 55 21.50 -3.16 -40.21
CA LYS A 55 22.31 -3.58 -39.05
C LYS A 55 23.73 -3.99 -39.40
N GLY A 56 24.03 -4.29 -40.67
CA GLY A 56 25.38 -4.68 -41.13
C GLY A 56 26.41 -3.53 -41.14
N LYS A 57 25.99 -2.29 -40.86
CA LYS A 57 26.85 -1.09 -40.88
C LYS A 57 27.26 -0.58 -39.48
N GLN A 58 26.93 -1.28 -38.41
CA GLN A 58 27.38 -0.91 -37.07
C GLN A 58 28.84 -1.34 -36.85
N GLN A 59 29.75 -0.36 -36.81
CA GLN A 59 31.15 -0.60 -36.43
C GLN A 59 31.27 -0.91 -34.92
N ALA A 60 32.24 -1.76 -34.60
CA ALA A 60 32.44 -2.46 -33.34
C ALA A 60 32.34 -1.58 -32.07
N ILE A 61 31.71 -2.16 -31.04
CA ILE A 61 31.69 -1.70 -29.65
C ILE A 61 33.12 -1.55 -29.14
N HIS A 62 33.45 -0.38 -28.57
CA HIS A 62 34.76 -0.14 -27.95
C HIS A 62 35.05 -1.17 -26.86
N LYS A 63 36.26 -1.75 -26.89
CA LYS A 63 36.75 -2.70 -25.89
C LYS A 63 36.80 -1.99 -24.53
N ALA A 64 36.02 -2.48 -23.57
CA ALA A 64 36.03 -1.96 -22.21
C ALA A 64 37.35 -2.29 -21.51
N GLU A 65 37.83 -1.34 -20.70
CA GLU A 65 39.00 -1.48 -19.83
C GLU A 65 38.86 -2.70 -18.90
N SER A 66 39.95 -3.44 -18.71
CA SER A 66 39.98 -4.57 -17.78
C SER A 66 40.04 -4.08 -16.33
N PHE A 67 39.46 -4.84 -15.41
CA PHE A 67 39.48 -4.51 -13.98
C PHE A 67 40.91 -4.36 -13.40
N ALA A 68 41.89 -5.02 -14.02
CA ALA A 68 43.29 -4.91 -13.66
C ALA A 68 43.89 -3.55 -14.04
N GLU A 69 43.52 -3.00 -15.21
CA GLU A 69 43.95 -1.68 -15.66
C GLU A 69 43.39 -0.56 -14.76
N TYR A 70 42.14 -0.71 -14.31
CA TYR A 70 41.49 0.22 -13.38
C TYR A 70 42.22 0.31 -12.02
N LEU A 71 42.63 -0.84 -11.46
CA LEU A 71 43.32 -0.89 -10.17
C LEU A 71 44.75 -0.35 -10.22
N ALA A 72 45.46 -0.56 -11.34
CA ALA A 72 46.79 -0.02 -11.55
C ALA A 72 46.78 1.52 -11.59
N LYS A 73 45.75 2.12 -12.19
CA LYS A 73 45.62 3.58 -12.33
C LYS A 73 45.34 4.29 -10.99
N ARG A 74 44.60 3.64 -10.08
CA ARG A 74 44.29 4.19 -8.75
C ARG A 74 45.50 4.17 -7.81
N SER A 75 46.42 3.23 -8.02
CA SER A 75 47.63 3.06 -7.19
C SER A 75 48.76 4.02 -7.59
N ALA A 76 48.67 4.65 -8.76
CA ALA A 76 49.67 5.60 -9.27
C ALA A 76 49.37 7.08 -8.95
N GLY A 77 48.20 7.39 -8.38
CA GLY A 77 47.79 8.75 -8.01
C GLY A 77 48.21 9.13 -6.58
N GLY A 78 49.51 9.27 -6.35
CA GLY A 78 50.05 9.73 -5.07
C GLY A 78 49.78 11.22 -4.81
N GLY A 79 49.06 11.53 -3.73
CA GLY A 79 48.87 12.89 -3.23
C GLY A 79 48.78 12.89 -1.70
N ALA A 80 49.89 13.20 -1.04
CA ALA A 80 49.96 13.39 0.41
C ALA A 80 49.32 14.74 0.81
N ALA A 81 48.53 14.74 1.88
CA ALA A 81 48.01 15.96 2.52
C ALA A 81 48.73 16.20 3.88
N PRO A 82 48.99 17.46 4.26
CA PRO A 82 49.89 17.80 5.37
C PRO A 82 49.18 17.81 6.73
N SER A 83 49.98 17.61 7.79
CA SER A 83 49.59 17.66 9.19
C SER A 83 49.43 19.09 9.72
N ALA A 84 48.35 19.38 10.46
CA ALA A 84 48.35 20.44 11.48
C ALA A 84 47.26 20.26 12.57
N VAL A 85 47.73 20.06 13.80
CA VAL A 85 47.35 20.67 15.09
C VAL A 85 45.86 20.78 15.52
N GLY A 86 45.51 19.89 16.46
CA GLY A 86 44.79 20.11 17.72
C GLY A 86 43.78 21.25 17.90
N SER A 87 42.51 20.87 18.02
CA SER A 87 41.59 21.46 19.01
C SER A 87 40.74 20.35 19.62
N VAL A 88 40.76 20.24 20.95
CA VAL A 88 40.03 19.22 21.71
C VAL A 88 38.62 19.73 21.93
N VAL A 89 37.66 19.19 21.18
CA VAL A 89 36.25 19.18 21.53
C VAL A 89 35.96 17.77 22.05
N PRO A 90 35.37 17.57 23.24
CA PRO A 90 35.08 16.22 23.69
C PRO A 90 34.06 15.60 22.73
N ALA A 91 34.44 14.49 22.11
CA ALA A 91 33.51 13.66 21.37
C ALA A 91 32.35 13.29 22.31
N PRO A 92 31.09 13.44 21.89
CA PRO A 92 30.00 12.85 22.65
C PRO A 92 30.30 11.36 22.75
N ASN A 93 30.28 10.85 23.98
CA ASN A 93 30.51 9.44 24.28
C ASN A 93 29.78 8.61 23.24
N ALA A 94 30.52 7.76 22.53
CA ALA A 94 29.98 6.66 21.77
C ALA A 94 29.39 5.65 22.78
N GLY A 95 28.30 6.06 23.42
CA GLY A 95 27.35 5.13 23.99
C GLY A 95 26.94 4.26 22.82
N THR A 96 27.24 2.97 22.92
CA THR A 96 26.74 1.94 22.03
C THR A 96 25.25 2.19 21.85
N ALA A 97 24.88 2.80 20.72
CA ALA A 97 23.48 2.92 20.34
C ALA A 97 22.99 1.48 20.28
N LEU A 98 22.13 1.11 21.22
CA LEU A 98 21.38 -0.14 21.14
C LEU A 98 20.78 -0.14 19.73
N VAL A 99 21.21 -1.08 18.90
CA VAL A 99 20.67 -1.26 17.55
C VAL A 99 19.21 -1.63 17.77
N SER A 100 18.33 -0.64 17.70
CA SER A 100 16.93 -0.76 18.14
C SER A 100 16.08 -1.63 17.21
N ASP A 101 16.62 -1.98 16.04
CA ASP A 101 16.01 -2.95 15.13
C ASP A 101 17.08 -3.94 14.63
N PHE A 102 17.05 -5.13 15.21
CA PHE A 102 17.96 -6.24 14.93
C PHE A 102 17.76 -6.88 13.54
N THR A 103 16.68 -6.53 12.82
CA THR A 103 16.33 -7.21 11.55
C THR A 103 16.50 -6.36 10.31
N CYS A 104 16.33 -5.04 10.39
CA CYS A 104 16.70 -4.17 9.29
C CYS A 104 18.20 -3.82 9.36
N THR A 105 19.07 -4.66 8.79
CA THR A 105 20.53 -4.45 8.80
C THR A 105 21.07 -3.69 7.59
N TRP A 106 20.21 -3.38 6.62
CA TRP A 106 20.59 -2.85 5.32
C TRP A 106 20.32 -1.34 5.15
N LEU A 107 19.53 -0.74 6.05
CA LEU A 107 19.41 0.73 6.18
C LEU A 107 20.46 1.26 7.17
N SER A 108 21.14 2.33 6.79
CA SER A 108 21.97 3.13 7.69
C SER A 108 21.14 3.82 8.78
N ALA A 109 21.78 4.24 9.86
CA ALA A 109 21.11 4.98 10.93
C ALA A 109 20.46 6.29 10.44
N SER A 110 21.10 6.98 9.49
CA SER A 110 20.57 8.21 8.89
C SER A 110 19.34 7.95 8.02
N GLU A 111 19.31 6.85 7.25
CA GLU A 111 18.15 6.49 6.44
C GLU A 111 16.97 6.10 7.32
N LYS A 112 17.20 5.30 8.38
CA LYS A 112 16.18 4.98 9.38
C LYS A 112 15.61 6.24 10.03
N ALA A 113 16.46 7.17 10.45
CA ALA A 113 16.03 8.43 11.05
C ALA A 113 15.17 9.27 10.09
N ALA A 114 15.54 9.35 8.81
CA ALA A 114 14.78 10.10 7.81
C ALA A 114 13.40 9.49 7.51
N LEU A 115 13.33 8.16 7.36
CA LEU A 115 12.07 7.44 7.19
C LEU A 115 11.17 7.60 8.42
N LYS A 116 11.74 7.42 9.62
CA LYS A 116 11.00 7.59 10.87
C LYS A 116 10.45 9.01 11.01
N ALA A 117 11.27 10.04 10.75
CA ALA A 117 10.82 11.43 10.83
C ALA A 117 9.64 11.71 9.88
N THR A 118 9.67 11.13 8.67
CA THR A 118 8.56 11.25 7.72
C THR A 118 7.32 10.51 8.21
N ALA A 119 7.47 9.28 8.72
CA ALA A 119 6.36 8.48 9.22
C ALA A 119 5.70 9.09 10.48
N ASP A 120 6.51 9.69 11.37
CA ASP A 120 6.04 10.45 12.52
C ASP A 120 5.25 11.71 12.09
N ALA A 121 5.75 12.44 11.08
CA ALA A 121 5.06 13.61 10.54
C ALA A 121 3.73 13.26 9.85
N LEU A 122 3.69 12.14 9.13
CA LEU A 122 2.46 11.58 8.58
C LEU A 122 1.46 11.19 9.68
N SER A 123 1.97 10.72 10.82
CA SER A 123 1.21 10.25 11.98
C SER A 123 0.92 11.34 13.02
N ALA A 124 1.06 12.61 12.64
CA ALA A 124 0.74 13.74 13.51
C ALA A 124 -0.71 13.66 14.03
N PRO A 125 -0.98 14.03 15.30
CA PRO A 125 -2.31 13.99 15.88
C PRO A 125 -3.35 14.73 15.03
N ASN A 126 -4.55 14.18 14.96
CA ASN A 126 -5.74 14.78 14.31
C ASN A 126 -5.63 14.97 12.80
N LYS A 127 -4.59 14.42 12.17
CA LYS A 127 -4.38 14.48 10.72
C LYS A 127 -4.48 13.11 10.08
N GLY A 128 -4.98 13.08 8.86
CA GLY A 128 -5.05 11.88 8.03
C GLY A 128 -4.53 12.13 6.62
N PHE A 129 -4.82 11.20 5.71
CA PHE A 129 -4.42 11.31 4.31
C PHE A 129 -5.62 11.60 3.41
N LEU A 130 -5.39 12.52 2.46
CA LEU A 130 -6.24 12.66 1.29
C LEU A 130 -5.77 11.67 0.22
N ALA A 131 -6.56 10.62 -0.03
CA ALA A 131 -6.26 9.64 -1.07
C ALA A 131 -6.84 10.12 -2.40
N SER A 132 -6.05 10.89 -3.15
CA SER A 132 -6.38 11.47 -4.47
C SER A 132 -5.64 10.77 -5.61
N ASP A 133 -5.40 9.47 -5.46
CA ASP A 133 -4.60 8.63 -6.34
C ASP A 133 -5.42 7.84 -7.37
N GLU A 134 -6.65 8.27 -7.63
CA GLU A 134 -7.47 7.71 -8.70
C GLU A 134 -6.82 7.95 -10.07
N SER A 135 -6.74 6.89 -10.90
CA SER A 135 -6.13 6.91 -12.23
C SER A 135 -6.97 7.64 -13.28
N ALA A 136 -8.27 7.75 -13.02
CA ALA A 136 -9.27 8.43 -13.83
C ALA A 136 -9.93 9.52 -12.98
N GLY A 137 -10.75 10.38 -13.60
CA GLY A 137 -11.52 11.39 -12.90
C GLY A 137 -12.30 10.80 -11.72
N PRO A 138 -12.13 11.33 -10.48
CA PRO A 138 -12.78 10.75 -9.30
C PRO A 138 -14.31 10.84 -9.35
N TRP A 139 -14.86 11.76 -10.16
CA TRP A 139 -16.29 11.89 -10.41
C TRP A 139 -16.94 10.67 -11.06
N LEU A 140 -16.17 9.84 -11.78
CA LEU A 140 -16.66 8.57 -12.34
C LEU A 140 -17.02 7.56 -11.24
N ARG A 141 -16.49 7.74 -10.02
CA ARG A 141 -16.68 6.83 -8.88
C ARG A 141 -17.40 7.49 -7.71
N ALA A 142 -17.76 8.77 -7.83
CA ALA A 142 -18.49 9.51 -6.80
C ALA A 142 -19.95 9.05 -6.67
N GLY A 143 -20.47 8.39 -7.71
CA GLY A 143 -21.81 7.80 -7.70
C GLY A 143 -22.96 8.77 -7.97
N HIS A 144 -22.64 9.97 -8.47
CA HIS A 144 -23.61 11.00 -8.78
C HIS A 144 -23.77 11.15 -10.30
N VAL A 145 -24.99 10.96 -10.81
CA VAL A 145 -25.30 10.93 -12.26
C VAL A 145 -24.85 12.16 -13.02
N ASP A 146 -24.94 13.35 -12.42
CA ASP A 146 -24.52 14.57 -13.10
C ASP A 146 -23.01 14.80 -13.00
N ALA A 147 -22.37 14.39 -11.90
CA ALA A 147 -20.93 14.50 -11.77
C ALA A 147 -20.23 13.52 -12.73
N ALA A 148 -20.83 12.35 -12.97
CA ALA A 148 -20.35 11.38 -13.95
C ALA A 148 -20.33 11.91 -15.40
N LYS A 149 -20.99 13.05 -15.68
CA LYS A 149 -20.97 13.71 -17.00
C LYS A 149 -19.75 14.60 -17.21
N VAL A 150 -18.97 14.90 -16.16
CA VAL A 150 -17.71 15.65 -16.32
C VAL A 150 -16.77 14.82 -17.19
N GLU A 151 -16.26 15.43 -18.26
CA GLU A 151 -15.37 14.75 -19.20
C GLU A 151 -14.04 14.39 -18.54
N ASP A 152 -13.56 13.15 -18.72
CA ASP A 152 -12.32 12.66 -18.12
C ASP A 152 -11.06 13.02 -18.94
N THR A 153 -10.78 14.33 -19.00
CA THR A 153 -9.58 14.88 -19.63
C THR A 153 -8.45 15.12 -18.62
N ALA A 154 -7.20 15.17 -19.10
CA ALA A 154 -6.06 15.46 -18.24
C ALA A 154 -6.17 16.86 -17.60
N GLU A 155 -6.75 17.81 -18.33
CA GLU A 155 -7.00 19.17 -17.91
C GLU A 155 -8.02 19.22 -16.75
N ASN A 156 -9.14 18.49 -16.88
CA ASN A 156 -10.14 18.42 -15.81
C ASN A 156 -9.61 17.71 -14.58
N ARG A 157 -8.81 16.63 -14.76
CA ARG A 157 -8.15 15.95 -13.64
C ARG A 157 -7.18 16.90 -12.93
N ALA A 158 -6.36 17.64 -13.68
CA ALA A 158 -5.45 18.62 -13.11
C ALA A 158 -6.19 19.76 -12.39
N ALA A 159 -7.26 20.30 -12.99
CA ALA A 159 -8.08 21.37 -12.40
C ALA A 159 -8.69 20.93 -11.06
N TYR A 160 -9.32 19.76 -11.00
CA TYR A 160 -9.90 19.23 -9.77
C TYR A 160 -8.85 19.00 -8.67
N ARG A 161 -7.71 18.38 -9.02
CA ARG A 161 -6.62 18.12 -8.06
C ARG A 161 -6.01 19.42 -7.55
N SER A 162 -5.79 20.39 -8.43
CA SER A 162 -5.30 21.70 -8.04
C SER A 162 -6.28 22.42 -7.11
N MET A 163 -7.58 22.38 -7.40
CA MET A 163 -8.62 22.92 -6.53
C MET A 163 -8.56 22.31 -5.13
N LEU A 164 -8.43 20.97 -5.02
CA LEU A 164 -8.28 20.28 -3.73
C LEU A 164 -7.09 20.80 -2.92
N TYR A 165 -5.94 20.99 -3.57
CA TYR A 165 -4.70 21.34 -2.87
C TYR A 165 -4.62 22.81 -2.50
N GLN A 166 -5.37 23.68 -3.16
CA GLN A 166 -5.42 25.12 -2.96
C GLN A 166 -6.50 25.58 -1.95
N ALA A 167 -7.06 24.66 -1.14
CA ALA A 167 -7.98 25.06 -0.09
C ALA A 167 -7.35 26.16 0.82
N PRO A 168 -8.13 27.18 1.23
CA PRO A 168 -7.63 28.48 1.70
C PRO A 168 -6.68 28.40 2.90
N ASP A 169 -5.80 29.38 3.03
CA ASP A 169 -4.64 29.36 3.94
C ASP A 169 -4.95 29.24 5.46
N ALA A 170 -6.17 29.56 5.93
CA ALA A 170 -6.50 29.43 7.36
C ALA A 170 -8.03 29.35 7.70
N PRO A 171 -8.48 28.33 8.46
CA PRO A 171 -7.75 27.08 8.73
C PRO A 171 -7.63 26.30 7.41
N GLY A 172 -6.40 26.04 6.98
CA GLY A 172 -6.14 25.33 5.73
C GLY A 172 -6.22 23.82 5.87
N LEU A 173 -6.17 23.13 4.74
CA LEU A 173 -6.32 21.67 4.68
C LEU A 173 -5.27 20.93 5.52
N SER A 174 -4.07 21.51 5.67
CA SER A 174 -2.97 20.90 6.43
C SER A 174 -3.19 20.82 7.94
N GLU A 175 -4.20 21.50 8.50
CA GLU A 175 -4.61 21.29 9.90
C GLU A 175 -5.21 19.89 10.11
N HIS A 176 -5.72 19.27 9.04
CA HIS A 176 -6.43 17.99 9.08
C HIS A 176 -5.83 16.93 8.15
N ILE A 177 -4.99 17.33 7.20
CA ILE A 177 -4.33 16.43 6.26
C ILE A 177 -2.82 16.53 6.44
N SER A 178 -2.18 15.39 6.73
CA SER A 178 -0.72 15.30 6.81
C SER A 178 -0.12 14.86 5.48
N GLY A 179 -0.80 13.98 4.74
CA GLY A 179 -0.31 13.39 3.49
C GLY A 179 -1.35 13.40 2.38
N VAL A 180 -0.90 13.60 1.14
CA VAL A 180 -1.73 13.53 -0.07
C VAL A 180 -1.17 12.44 -0.98
N ILE A 181 -1.97 11.41 -1.27
CA ILE A 181 -1.57 10.31 -2.17
C ILE A 181 -1.94 10.71 -3.60
N LEU A 182 -0.96 10.64 -4.49
CA LEU A 182 -1.10 11.04 -5.89
C LEU A 182 -1.09 9.84 -6.82
N HIS A 183 -1.80 9.97 -7.94
CA HIS A 183 -1.59 9.13 -9.11
C HIS A 183 -0.28 9.54 -9.80
N TRP A 184 0.32 8.63 -10.58
CA TRP A 184 1.55 8.90 -11.33
C TRP A 184 1.41 10.13 -12.24
N GLU A 185 0.27 10.26 -12.93
CA GLU A 185 -0.01 11.44 -13.76
C GLU A 185 0.05 12.74 -12.95
N THR A 186 -0.64 12.79 -11.80
CA THR A 186 -0.74 14.00 -10.97
C THR A 186 0.60 14.41 -10.36
N LEU A 187 1.46 13.45 -10.02
CA LEU A 187 2.80 13.73 -9.49
C LEU A 187 3.67 14.57 -10.45
N PHE A 188 3.48 14.38 -11.76
CA PHE A 188 4.20 15.10 -12.81
C PHE A 188 3.37 16.21 -13.50
N GLN A 189 2.11 16.39 -13.12
CA GLN A 189 1.26 17.44 -13.64
C GLN A 189 1.59 18.82 -13.06
N SER A 190 1.19 19.84 -13.82
CA SER A 190 1.04 21.21 -13.35
C SER A 190 -0.40 21.66 -13.54
N ASP A 191 -0.85 22.62 -12.75
CA ASP A 191 -2.14 23.27 -12.96
C ASP A 191 -2.11 24.22 -14.17
N ALA A 192 -3.25 24.86 -14.48
CA ALA A 192 -3.37 25.81 -15.58
C ALA A 192 -2.48 27.06 -15.44
N ALA A 193 -2.02 27.37 -14.22
CA ALA A 193 -1.09 28.46 -13.93
C ALA A 193 0.38 28.03 -14.00
N GLY A 194 0.66 26.75 -14.29
CA GLY A 194 2.01 26.21 -14.36
C GLY A 194 2.61 25.84 -13.00
N ASN A 195 1.82 25.83 -11.92
CA ASN A 195 2.29 25.35 -10.62
C ASN A 195 2.33 23.83 -10.63
N LYS A 196 3.45 23.24 -10.20
CA LYS A 196 3.56 21.80 -10.01
C LYS A 196 2.66 21.36 -8.86
N MET A 197 1.92 20.26 -9.04
CA MET A 197 1.02 19.72 -8.00
C MET A 197 1.75 19.44 -6.68
N VAL A 198 2.96 18.88 -6.76
CA VAL A 198 3.81 18.60 -5.59
C VAL A 198 4.18 19.86 -4.80
N ASP A 199 4.35 20.98 -5.50
CA ASP A 199 4.69 22.24 -4.86
C ASP A 199 3.47 22.85 -4.16
N LEU A 200 2.28 22.73 -4.76
CA LEU A 200 1.02 23.16 -4.13
C LEU A 200 0.81 22.44 -2.79
N ILE A 201 1.00 21.12 -2.78
CA ILE A 201 0.88 20.28 -1.57
C ILE A 201 1.92 20.69 -0.52
N THR A 202 3.18 20.81 -0.93
CA THR A 202 4.29 21.11 -0.01
C THR A 202 4.20 22.51 0.58
N ARG A 203 3.89 23.52 -0.24
CA ARG A 203 3.74 24.92 0.23
C ARG A 203 2.59 25.06 1.23
N ASN A 204 1.55 24.24 1.09
CA ASN A 204 0.41 24.25 2.01
C ASN A 204 0.64 23.40 3.26
N GLY A 205 1.85 22.87 3.48
CA GLY A 205 2.24 22.18 4.70
C GLY A 205 1.84 20.70 4.76
N MET A 206 1.50 20.10 3.62
CA MET A 206 1.20 18.68 3.49
C MET A 206 2.38 17.94 2.83
N ILE A 207 2.42 16.63 3.01
CA ILE A 207 3.45 15.76 2.45
C ILE A 207 2.89 15.12 1.17
N PRO A 208 3.57 15.21 0.01
CA PRO A 208 3.17 14.48 -1.19
C PRO A 208 3.61 13.01 -1.14
N GLY A 209 2.73 12.11 -1.55
CA GLY A 209 2.98 10.69 -1.69
C GLY A 209 2.49 10.14 -3.03
N ILE A 210 2.86 8.91 -3.36
CA ILE A 210 2.64 8.33 -4.68
C ILE A 210 2.06 6.92 -4.61
N LYS A 211 1.01 6.64 -5.39
CA LYS A 211 0.57 5.27 -5.67
C LYS A 211 1.55 4.58 -6.62
N LEU A 212 2.06 3.42 -6.24
CA LEU A 212 3.05 2.67 -7.01
C LEU A 212 2.59 1.30 -7.50
N ASP A 213 1.49 0.74 -6.99
CA ASP A 213 0.88 -0.45 -7.62
C ASP A 213 0.33 -0.11 -9.02
N LYS A 214 0.29 -1.11 -9.90
CA LYS A 214 -0.30 -1.03 -11.24
C LYS A 214 -1.65 -1.74 -11.31
N GLY A 215 -2.32 -1.89 -10.15
CA GLY A 215 -3.56 -2.65 -10.01
C GLY A 215 -3.42 -4.16 -10.20
N TYR A 216 -4.52 -4.88 -9.99
CA TYR A 216 -4.65 -6.29 -10.30
C TYR A 216 -5.35 -6.53 -11.64
N ASP A 217 -5.41 -7.80 -12.03
CA ASP A 217 -6.08 -8.28 -13.24
C ASP A 217 -7.15 -9.30 -12.87
N THR A 218 -8.34 -9.16 -13.46
CA THR A 218 -9.50 -10.01 -13.16
C THR A 218 -9.37 -11.43 -13.71
N ALA A 219 -8.35 -11.74 -14.51
CA ALA A 219 -7.99 -13.13 -14.79
C ALA A 219 -7.57 -13.90 -13.52
N GLY A 220 -7.08 -13.18 -12.51
CA GLY A 220 -6.79 -13.68 -11.17
C GLY A 220 -5.75 -14.80 -11.10
N ILE A 221 -5.69 -15.44 -9.94
CA ILE A 221 -4.82 -16.56 -9.63
C ILE A 221 -5.47 -17.84 -10.18
N PRO A 222 -4.85 -18.55 -11.14
CA PRO A 222 -5.42 -19.76 -11.70
C PRO A 222 -5.72 -20.80 -10.62
N GLY A 223 -6.96 -21.33 -10.64
CA GLY A 223 -7.39 -22.39 -9.70
C GLY A 223 -7.92 -21.89 -8.36
N THR A 224 -7.98 -20.57 -8.12
CA THR A 224 -8.67 -20.01 -6.95
C THR A 224 -10.18 -19.85 -7.20
N ALA A 225 -10.97 -19.80 -6.14
CA ALA A 225 -12.42 -19.64 -6.24
C ALA A 225 -12.79 -18.22 -6.70
N VAL A 226 -13.94 -18.10 -7.38
CA VAL A 226 -14.52 -16.80 -7.75
C VAL A 226 -15.23 -16.25 -6.53
N GLY A 227 -14.74 -15.11 -6.03
CA GLY A 227 -15.32 -14.44 -4.86
C GLY A 227 -16.42 -13.44 -5.22
N PRO A 228 -16.89 -12.67 -4.23
CA PRO A 228 -17.97 -11.69 -4.38
C PRO A 228 -17.66 -10.50 -5.30
N LEU A 229 -16.42 -10.32 -5.76
CA LEU A 229 -16.08 -9.38 -6.84
C LEU A 229 -16.35 -9.96 -8.24
N GLY A 230 -16.76 -11.22 -8.36
CA GLY A 230 -17.10 -11.85 -9.63
C GLY A 230 -15.89 -12.33 -10.45
N HIS A 231 -14.70 -12.37 -9.84
CA HIS A 231 -13.48 -12.92 -10.42
C HIS A 231 -12.68 -13.77 -9.41
N PRO A 232 -11.74 -14.62 -9.88
CA PRO A 232 -10.83 -15.36 -9.00
C PRO A 232 -10.01 -14.43 -8.10
N GLU A 233 -9.39 -14.95 -7.04
CA GLU A 233 -8.52 -14.15 -6.16
C GLU A 233 -7.35 -13.53 -6.93
N THR A 234 -6.81 -12.40 -6.45
CA THR A 234 -5.86 -11.59 -7.22
C THR A 234 -4.63 -11.18 -6.40
N TRP A 235 -3.69 -10.52 -7.07
CA TRP A 235 -2.59 -9.75 -6.47
C TRP A 235 -2.30 -8.54 -7.37
N ASP A 236 -1.78 -7.45 -6.82
CA ASP A 236 -1.47 -6.27 -7.62
C ASP A 236 -0.09 -6.39 -8.28
N LYS A 237 0.03 -5.78 -9.47
CA LYS A 237 1.21 -5.80 -10.34
C LYS A 237 2.09 -4.57 -10.10
N GLY A 238 3.33 -4.60 -10.60
CA GLY A 238 4.20 -3.42 -10.69
C GLY A 238 5.55 -3.50 -9.97
N ILE A 239 5.96 -4.68 -9.49
CA ILE A 239 7.23 -4.86 -8.79
C ILE A 239 8.44 -4.71 -9.73
N ASP A 240 8.32 -5.15 -10.98
CA ASP A 240 9.45 -5.30 -11.92
C ASP A 240 10.27 -4.01 -12.12
N ASP A 241 9.62 -2.86 -12.18
CA ASP A 241 10.25 -1.55 -12.37
C ASP A 241 10.14 -0.63 -11.13
N LEU A 242 9.74 -1.19 -9.98
CA LEU A 242 9.41 -0.41 -8.78
C LEU A 242 10.58 0.42 -8.27
N ASP A 243 11.80 -0.11 -8.27
CA ASP A 243 12.99 0.60 -7.77
C ASP A 243 13.26 1.91 -8.56
N ALA A 244 13.15 1.84 -9.90
CA ALA A 244 13.32 3.01 -10.75
C ALA A 244 12.21 4.04 -10.51
N ARG A 245 10.97 3.57 -10.39
CA ARG A 245 9.81 4.45 -10.13
C ARG A 245 9.85 5.11 -8.76
N CYS A 246 10.33 4.41 -7.72
CA CYS A 246 10.55 4.98 -6.39
C CYS A 246 11.56 6.14 -6.44
N LYS A 247 12.70 5.94 -7.12
CA LYS A 247 13.74 6.98 -7.27
C LYS A 247 13.21 8.20 -8.03
N GLN A 248 12.47 7.98 -9.11
CA GLN A 248 11.83 9.05 -9.88
C GLN A 248 10.83 9.84 -9.02
N ALA A 249 9.97 9.13 -8.27
CA ALA A 249 8.99 9.78 -7.42
C ALA A 249 9.62 10.57 -6.27
N TYR A 250 10.66 10.03 -5.63
CA TYR A 250 11.41 10.74 -4.59
C TYR A 250 12.05 12.03 -5.13
N ALA A 251 12.67 11.95 -6.31
CA ALA A 251 13.27 13.10 -7.00
C ALA A 251 12.22 14.16 -7.39
N GLN A 252 11.01 13.74 -7.73
CA GLN A 252 9.90 14.63 -8.04
C GLN A 252 9.27 15.28 -6.79
N GLY A 253 9.54 14.77 -5.59
CA GLY A 253 9.14 15.39 -4.32
C GLY A 253 8.37 14.47 -3.38
N ALA A 254 7.96 13.27 -3.82
CA ALA A 254 7.25 12.33 -2.96
C ALA A 254 8.12 11.90 -1.76
N ARG A 255 7.49 11.68 -0.60
CA ARG A 255 8.17 11.21 0.63
C ARG A 255 7.58 9.93 1.19
N PHE A 256 6.44 9.52 0.69
CA PHE A 256 5.83 8.24 1.00
C PHE A 256 5.17 7.66 -0.24
N ALA A 257 4.86 6.38 -0.19
CA ALA A 257 4.21 5.67 -1.27
C ALA A 257 3.04 4.84 -0.75
N LYS A 258 2.18 4.43 -1.66
CA LYS A 258 1.06 3.52 -1.40
C LYS A 258 1.09 2.35 -2.38
N TRP A 259 0.81 1.16 -1.87
CA TRP A 259 0.55 -0.03 -2.66
C TRP A 259 -0.64 -0.76 -2.07
N ARG A 260 -1.68 -0.95 -2.90
CA ARG A 260 -2.87 -1.71 -2.55
C ARG A 260 -2.70 -3.16 -2.98
N ASN A 261 -3.13 -4.11 -2.15
CA ASN A 261 -3.50 -5.45 -2.59
C ASN A 261 -4.93 -5.73 -2.16
N VAL A 262 -5.63 -6.58 -2.91
CA VAL A 262 -7.04 -6.87 -2.72
C VAL A 262 -7.25 -8.33 -2.33
N LEU A 263 -8.01 -8.54 -1.27
CA LEU A 263 -8.46 -9.84 -0.79
C LEU A 263 -9.98 -9.86 -0.68
N GLN A 264 -10.59 -10.99 -1.00
CA GLN A 264 -12.04 -11.20 -0.95
C GLN A 264 -12.41 -12.06 0.25
N ILE A 265 -13.59 -11.84 0.84
CA ILE A 265 -14.14 -12.69 1.92
C ILE A 265 -15.36 -13.43 1.39
N ASP A 266 -15.33 -14.74 1.54
CA ASP A 266 -16.47 -15.63 1.36
C ASP A 266 -16.22 -16.88 2.21
N PRO A 267 -16.84 -16.99 3.41
CA PRO A 267 -16.62 -18.12 4.29
C PRO A 267 -17.08 -19.46 3.68
N VAL A 268 -18.06 -19.44 2.77
CA VAL A 268 -18.59 -20.65 2.11
C VAL A 268 -17.59 -21.17 1.09
N GLN A 269 -16.92 -20.28 0.36
CA GLN A 269 -15.87 -20.61 -0.61
C GLN A 269 -14.47 -20.74 0.02
N GLY A 270 -14.34 -20.49 1.33
CA GLY A 270 -13.04 -20.54 2.03
C GLY A 270 -12.11 -19.38 1.67
N LEU A 271 -12.66 -18.22 1.32
CA LEU A 271 -11.90 -17.01 0.96
C LEU A 271 -11.68 -16.09 2.18
N PRO A 272 -10.50 -15.43 2.29
CA PRO A 272 -9.36 -15.54 1.40
C PRO A 272 -8.59 -16.85 1.59
N SER A 273 -8.11 -17.43 0.48
CA SER A 273 -7.31 -18.65 0.48
C SER A 273 -5.88 -18.36 0.98
N ASP A 274 -5.21 -19.40 1.48
CA ASP A 274 -3.81 -19.26 1.94
C ASP A 274 -2.87 -18.83 0.81
N LEU A 275 -3.16 -19.21 -0.44
CA LEU A 275 -2.38 -18.78 -1.60
C LEU A 275 -2.54 -17.28 -1.86
N ALA A 276 -3.77 -16.75 -1.84
CA ALA A 276 -4.02 -15.33 -2.04
C ALA A 276 -3.41 -14.49 -0.91
N ILE A 277 -3.53 -14.94 0.35
CA ILE A 277 -2.86 -14.32 1.49
C ILE A 277 -1.35 -14.30 1.27
N THR A 278 -0.73 -15.43 0.94
CA THR A 278 0.72 -15.55 0.72
C THR A 278 1.21 -14.58 -0.36
N LEU A 279 0.55 -14.55 -1.53
CA LEU A 279 0.92 -13.67 -2.63
C LEU A 279 0.75 -12.19 -2.24
N CYS A 280 -0.35 -11.85 -1.57
CA CYS A 280 -0.62 -10.50 -1.09
C CYS A 280 0.48 -10.00 -0.15
N VAL A 281 0.81 -10.76 0.90
CA VAL A 281 1.71 -10.28 1.96
C VAL A 281 3.16 -10.20 1.51
N HIS A 282 3.63 -11.14 0.69
CA HIS A 282 4.99 -11.10 0.14
C HIS A 282 5.15 -9.97 -0.87
N ASN A 283 4.13 -9.71 -1.70
CA ASN A 283 4.16 -8.60 -2.63
C ASN A 283 4.24 -7.25 -1.91
N LEU A 284 3.42 -7.04 -0.87
CA LEU A 284 3.47 -5.84 -0.02
C LEU A 284 4.81 -5.70 0.73
N ALA A 285 5.37 -6.80 1.24
CA ALA A 285 6.66 -6.77 1.93
C ALA A 285 7.83 -6.42 1.00
N GLN A 286 7.85 -6.96 -0.23
CA GLN A 286 8.82 -6.59 -1.27
C GLN A 286 8.70 -5.11 -1.64
N TYR A 287 7.47 -4.64 -1.86
CA TYR A 287 7.18 -3.24 -2.13
C TYR A 287 7.73 -2.32 -1.01
N ALA A 288 7.45 -2.67 0.24
CA ALA A 288 7.81 -1.85 1.40
C ALA A 288 9.33 -1.62 1.50
N VAL A 289 10.13 -2.67 1.35
CA VAL A 289 11.60 -2.56 1.45
C VAL A 289 12.22 -1.83 0.24
N ILE A 290 11.63 -1.95 -0.95
CA ILE A 290 12.07 -1.18 -2.13
C ILE A 290 11.79 0.32 -1.95
N CYS A 291 10.64 0.67 -1.37
CA CYS A 291 10.32 2.06 -1.01
C CYS A 291 11.32 2.62 0.00
N GLN A 292 11.57 1.88 1.08
CA GLN A 292 12.49 2.30 2.14
C GLN A 292 13.92 2.51 1.64
N ARG A 293 14.42 1.63 0.76
CA ARG A 293 15.72 1.81 0.09
C ARG A 293 15.80 3.07 -0.77
N SER A 294 14.65 3.59 -1.21
CA SER A 294 14.54 4.81 -2.01
C SER A 294 14.16 6.03 -1.17
N GLY A 295 14.14 5.92 0.16
CA GLY A 295 13.77 7.01 1.08
C GLY A 295 12.28 7.32 1.15
N LEU A 296 11.41 6.44 0.63
CA LEU A 296 9.96 6.58 0.71
C LEU A 296 9.40 5.75 1.86
N VAL A 297 8.59 6.36 2.73
CA VAL A 297 7.78 5.62 3.73
C VAL A 297 6.70 4.81 3.01
N PRO A 298 6.64 3.47 3.13
CA PRO A 298 5.58 2.69 2.51
C PRO A 298 4.31 2.69 3.37
N ILE A 299 3.17 2.96 2.70
CA ILE A 299 1.84 2.59 3.20
C ILE A 299 1.58 1.15 2.75
N VAL A 300 1.46 0.25 3.71
CA VAL A 300 1.13 -1.17 3.49
C VAL A 300 -0.39 -1.33 3.53
N GLU A 301 -1.02 -1.62 2.39
CA GLU A 301 -2.49 -1.70 2.25
C GLU A 301 -2.97 -3.11 1.82
N PRO A 302 -3.09 -4.05 2.77
CA PRO A 302 -3.71 -5.36 2.54
C PRO A 302 -5.24 -5.21 2.69
N GLU A 303 -5.92 -4.67 1.68
CA GLU A 303 -7.35 -4.43 1.74
C GLU A 303 -8.14 -5.74 1.62
N ILE A 304 -8.98 -6.00 2.61
CA ILE A 304 -10.04 -6.97 2.50
C ILE A 304 -11.34 -6.24 2.15
N VAL A 305 -11.91 -6.56 0.98
CA VAL A 305 -13.09 -5.83 0.46
C VAL A 305 -14.36 -6.19 1.21
N PRO A 306 -15.32 -5.25 1.36
CA PRO A 306 -16.57 -5.50 2.07
C PRO A 306 -17.60 -6.27 1.23
N ASN A 307 -17.30 -6.61 -0.04
CA ASN A 307 -18.26 -7.30 -0.91
C ASN A 307 -18.66 -8.66 -0.31
N GLY A 308 -19.97 -8.97 -0.37
CA GLY A 308 -20.55 -10.20 0.16
C GLY A 308 -21.57 -9.96 1.28
N ASP A 309 -22.10 -11.05 1.83
CA ASP A 309 -23.13 -11.09 2.88
C ASP A 309 -22.60 -11.53 4.25
N HIS A 310 -21.28 -11.57 4.40
CA HIS A 310 -20.61 -12.03 5.61
C HIS A 310 -20.90 -11.12 6.82
N ASP A 311 -20.89 -11.70 8.01
CA ASP A 311 -21.00 -10.94 9.26
C ASP A 311 -19.65 -10.31 9.66
N ILE A 312 -19.69 -9.46 10.70
CA ILE A 312 -18.50 -8.80 11.22
C ILE A 312 -17.45 -9.79 11.77
N SER A 313 -17.88 -10.97 12.25
CA SER A 313 -16.98 -12.00 12.79
C SER A 313 -16.13 -12.61 11.70
N ALA A 314 -16.70 -12.89 10.53
CA ALA A 314 -15.96 -13.37 9.36
C ALA A 314 -14.91 -12.36 8.90
N CYS A 315 -15.26 -11.07 8.87
CA CYS A 315 -14.30 -10.00 8.58
C CYS A 315 -13.18 -9.94 9.62
N ALA A 316 -13.51 -10.08 10.91
CA ALA A 316 -12.51 -10.09 11.99
C ALA A 316 -11.51 -11.24 11.83
N VAL A 317 -12.00 -12.45 11.55
CA VAL A 317 -11.17 -13.65 11.33
C VAL A 317 -10.28 -13.49 10.11
N ALA A 318 -10.81 -13.01 8.99
CA ALA A 318 -10.02 -12.76 7.78
C ALA A 318 -8.94 -11.69 8.02
N THR A 319 -9.31 -10.58 8.66
CA THR A 319 -8.39 -9.47 8.97
C THR A 319 -7.26 -9.93 9.90
N GLU A 320 -7.58 -10.70 10.95
CA GLU A 320 -6.57 -11.23 11.87
C GLU A 320 -5.58 -12.18 11.15
N ARG A 321 -6.09 -13.12 10.34
CA ARG A 321 -5.26 -14.03 9.54
C ARG A 321 -4.30 -13.27 8.61
N VAL A 322 -4.82 -12.28 7.90
CA VAL A 322 -4.06 -11.49 6.92
C VAL A 322 -3.01 -10.63 7.61
N LEU A 323 -3.34 -9.93 8.70
CA LEU A 323 -2.40 -9.06 9.39
C LEU A 323 -1.28 -9.85 10.09
N VAL A 324 -1.56 -11.01 10.67
CA VAL A 324 -0.50 -11.90 11.21
C VAL A 324 0.49 -12.25 10.10
N ALA A 325 0.00 -12.74 8.96
CA ALA A 325 0.86 -13.08 7.81
C ALA A 325 1.59 -11.86 7.25
N GLN A 326 0.95 -10.68 7.26
CA GLN A 326 1.55 -9.44 6.76
C GLN A 326 2.75 -9.00 7.58
N PHE A 327 2.64 -9.00 8.91
CA PHE A 327 3.74 -8.59 9.77
C PHE A 327 4.86 -9.65 9.83
N GLU A 328 4.52 -10.93 9.69
CA GLU A 328 5.52 -11.98 9.47
C GLU A 328 6.32 -11.73 8.18
N ALA A 329 5.64 -11.45 7.06
CA ALA A 329 6.29 -11.14 5.79
C ALA A 329 7.15 -9.86 5.88
N LEU A 330 6.64 -8.77 6.46
CA LEU A 330 7.42 -7.53 6.66
C LEU A 330 8.70 -7.80 7.46
N LYS A 331 8.60 -8.61 8.51
CA LYS A 331 9.75 -9.02 9.33
C LYS A 331 10.75 -9.85 8.54
N ALA A 332 10.29 -10.84 7.77
CA ALA A 332 11.13 -11.70 6.95
C ALA A 332 11.89 -10.93 5.85
N HIS A 333 11.28 -9.88 5.30
CA HIS A 333 11.92 -8.99 4.33
C HIS A 333 12.84 -7.94 4.97
N GLY A 334 12.87 -7.82 6.31
CA GLY A 334 13.69 -6.84 7.02
C GLY A 334 13.19 -5.40 6.87
N CYS A 335 11.87 -5.21 6.81
CA CYS A 335 11.24 -3.89 6.80
C CYS A 335 11.41 -3.18 8.14
N TYR A 336 11.78 -1.89 8.10
CA TYR A 336 11.89 -1.03 9.27
C TYR A 336 10.51 -0.46 9.66
N LEU A 337 9.85 -1.01 10.68
CA LEU A 337 8.44 -0.70 10.96
C LEU A 337 8.19 0.74 11.41
N GLU A 338 9.13 1.35 12.14
CA GLU A 338 9.04 2.75 12.57
C GLU A 338 9.09 3.74 11.39
N GLY A 339 9.52 3.27 10.21
CA GLY A 339 9.54 4.02 8.95
C GLY A 339 8.54 3.51 7.92
N ALA A 340 7.41 2.95 8.35
CA ALA A 340 6.29 2.46 7.54
C ALA A 340 4.95 2.79 8.23
N VAL A 341 3.83 2.73 7.51
CA VAL A 341 2.48 2.87 8.10
C VAL A 341 1.52 1.85 7.51
N LEU A 342 0.45 1.51 8.24
CA LEU A 342 -0.56 0.53 7.80
C LEU A 342 -1.80 1.25 7.28
N LYS A 343 -2.39 0.74 6.21
CA LYS A 343 -3.72 1.14 5.72
C LYS A 343 -4.61 -0.09 5.57
N PRO A 344 -5.26 -0.55 6.65
CA PRO A 344 -6.12 -1.72 6.60
C PRO A 344 -7.57 -1.30 6.32
N ASN A 345 -8.42 -2.29 6.03
CA ASN A 345 -9.87 -2.14 6.21
C ASN A 345 -10.21 -2.01 7.71
N MET A 346 -11.29 -1.31 8.03
CA MET A 346 -11.98 -1.52 9.31
C MET A 346 -12.63 -2.91 9.31
N VAL A 347 -12.84 -3.48 10.49
CA VAL A 347 -13.58 -4.73 10.65
C VAL A 347 -15.07 -4.43 10.64
N LYS A 348 -15.74 -4.68 9.50
CA LYS A 348 -17.15 -4.37 9.24
C LYS A 348 -17.88 -5.61 8.72
N ASN A 349 -19.22 -5.58 8.74
CA ASN A 349 -20.01 -6.57 7.99
C ASN A 349 -19.87 -6.36 6.47
N GLY A 350 -20.21 -7.39 5.71
CA GLY A 350 -20.30 -7.32 4.26
C GLY A 350 -21.42 -6.39 3.80
N LEU A 351 -21.34 -5.89 2.56
CA LEU A 351 -22.28 -4.92 1.98
C LEU A 351 -23.75 -5.35 2.10
N THR A 352 -24.03 -6.66 1.99
CA THR A 352 -25.38 -7.24 2.13
C THR A 352 -25.52 -8.10 3.38
N GLY A 353 -24.54 -8.05 4.30
CA GLY A 353 -24.51 -8.82 5.52
C GLY A 353 -25.27 -8.17 6.68
N PRO A 354 -25.35 -8.86 7.84
CA PRO A 354 -25.96 -8.31 9.05
C PRO A 354 -25.25 -7.03 9.51
N LYS A 355 -25.99 -5.92 9.61
CA LYS A 355 -25.43 -4.60 9.95
C LYS A 355 -24.78 -4.60 11.34
N ALA A 356 -23.56 -4.10 11.42
CA ALA A 356 -22.87 -3.81 12.68
C ALA A 356 -22.94 -2.31 13.00
N THR A 357 -23.05 -1.99 14.28
CA THR A 357 -22.98 -0.61 14.80
C THR A 357 -21.55 -0.08 14.79
N PRO A 358 -21.34 1.25 14.81
CA PRO A 358 -20.00 1.84 14.95
C PRO A 358 -19.25 1.37 16.19
N GLU A 359 -19.95 1.12 17.30
CA GLU A 359 -19.38 0.57 18.53
C GLU A 359 -18.87 -0.88 18.36
N GLU A 360 -19.63 -1.73 17.66
CA GLU A 360 -19.21 -3.11 17.33
C GLU A 360 -18.03 -3.11 16.36
N ILE A 361 -18.07 -2.28 15.32
CA ILE A 361 -16.97 -2.06 14.36
C ILE A 361 -15.71 -1.63 15.11
N ALA A 362 -15.83 -0.66 16.01
CA ALA A 362 -14.70 -0.18 16.81
C ALA A 362 -14.10 -1.27 17.69
N ALA A 363 -14.93 -2.03 18.41
CA ALA A 363 -14.47 -3.09 19.29
C ALA A 363 -13.79 -4.23 18.52
N ALA A 364 -14.38 -4.68 17.41
CA ALA A 364 -13.80 -5.74 16.58
C ALA A 364 -12.48 -5.27 15.95
N THR A 365 -12.46 -4.07 15.37
CA THR A 365 -11.28 -3.48 14.74
C THR A 365 -10.12 -3.37 15.72
N VAL A 366 -10.33 -2.73 16.87
CA VAL A 366 -9.26 -2.54 17.87
C VAL A 366 -8.78 -3.87 18.46
N THR A 367 -9.67 -4.85 18.62
CA THR A 367 -9.29 -6.20 19.05
C THR A 367 -8.32 -6.85 18.07
N VAL A 368 -8.63 -6.82 16.77
CA VAL A 368 -7.75 -7.38 15.73
C VAL A 368 -6.42 -6.63 15.67
N LEU A 369 -6.45 -5.29 15.72
CA LEU A 369 -5.22 -4.49 15.70
C LEU A 369 -4.29 -4.83 16.88
N LYS A 370 -4.83 -4.90 18.11
CA LYS A 370 -4.06 -5.25 19.32
C LYS A 370 -3.48 -6.66 19.28
N ARG A 371 -4.08 -7.58 18.52
CA ARG A 371 -3.59 -8.95 18.35
C ARG A 371 -2.49 -9.10 17.30
N THR A 372 -2.38 -8.15 16.36
CA THR A 372 -1.64 -8.38 15.11
C THR A 372 -0.61 -7.30 14.78
N VAL A 373 -0.86 -6.04 15.15
CA VAL A 373 0.01 -4.92 14.78
C VAL A 373 1.10 -4.72 15.84
N PRO A 374 2.38 -4.67 15.48
CA PRO A 374 3.45 -4.26 16.39
C PRO A 374 3.38 -2.77 16.75
N VAL A 375 3.62 -2.43 18.01
CA VAL A 375 3.65 -1.04 18.52
C VAL A 375 4.75 -0.16 17.91
N ALA A 376 5.70 -0.76 17.19
CA ALA A 376 6.77 -0.03 16.51
C ALA A 376 6.28 0.82 15.33
N MET A 377 5.17 0.41 14.69
CA MET A 377 4.58 1.22 13.63
C MET A 377 4.02 2.53 14.22
N PRO A 378 4.18 3.70 13.59
CA PRO A 378 3.71 4.96 14.14
C PRO A 378 2.21 5.21 13.93
N GLY A 379 1.61 4.67 12.86
CA GLY A 379 0.22 4.97 12.53
C GLY A 379 -0.50 3.94 11.67
N ILE A 380 -1.82 3.92 11.84
CA ILE A 380 -2.81 3.11 11.14
C ILE A 380 -3.83 4.07 10.52
N PHE A 381 -3.96 4.06 9.20
CA PHE A 381 -4.76 5.00 8.45
C PHE A 381 -5.80 4.23 7.65
N PHE A 382 -7.02 4.11 8.16
CA PHE A 382 -8.03 3.27 7.52
C PHE A 382 -8.40 3.77 6.13
N LEU A 383 -8.57 2.84 5.19
CA LEU A 383 -9.38 3.09 4.00
C LEU A 383 -10.86 3.19 4.40
N SER A 384 -11.65 4.00 3.70
CA SER A 384 -13.10 4.08 3.94
C SER A 384 -13.82 2.83 3.43
N GLY A 385 -13.30 2.28 2.32
CA GLY A 385 -13.90 1.17 1.59
C GLY A 385 -15.25 1.56 0.98
N GLU A 386 -15.97 0.54 0.54
CA GLU A 386 -17.37 0.68 0.16
C GLU A 386 -18.28 0.59 1.39
N THR A 387 -19.49 1.14 1.21
CA THR A 387 -20.64 1.04 2.12
C THR A 387 -21.84 0.60 1.30
N ALA A 388 -22.92 0.18 1.95
CA ALA A 388 -24.14 -0.14 1.21
C ALA A 388 -24.68 1.12 0.50
N LEU A 389 -25.44 0.93 -0.58
CA LEU A 389 -25.96 2.06 -1.39
C LEU A 389 -26.94 2.95 -0.61
N ASP A 390 -27.56 2.41 0.43
CA ASP A 390 -28.47 3.09 1.35
C ASP A 390 -27.76 3.75 2.55
N GLU A 391 -26.42 3.79 2.54
CA GLU A 391 -25.60 4.42 3.57
C GLU A 391 -24.79 5.58 3.00
N ASP A 392 -24.64 6.66 3.75
CA ASP A 392 -23.75 7.74 3.39
C ASP A 392 -22.30 7.39 3.76
N ASN A 393 -21.48 7.09 2.74
CA ASN A 393 -20.09 6.65 2.93
C ASN A 393 -19.24 7.69 3.66
N GLU A 394 -19.42 8.99 3.38
CA GLU A 394 -18.64 10.04 4.05
C GLU A 394 -18.97 10.08 5.54
N GLU A 395 -20.25 10.02 5.88
CA GLU A 395 -20.71 10.11 7.26
C GLU A 395 -20.43 8.83 8.06
N GLU A 396 -20.63 7.65 7.47
CA GLU A 396 -20.39 6.37 8.11
C GLU A 396 -18.89 6.12 8.34
N ALA A 397 -18.01 6.49 7.40
CA ALA A 397 -16.57 6.39 7.60
C ALA A 397 -16.10 7.29 8.77
N THR A 398 -16.56 8.54 8.82
CA THR A 398 -16.24 9.46 9.92
C THR A 398 -16.77 8.94 11.26
N ASN A 399 -18.02 8.42 11.30
CA ASN A 399 -18.62 7.89 12.53
C ASN A 399 -17.88 6.65 13.06
N ASN A 400 -17.48 5.73 12.18
CA ASN A 400 -16.72 4.55 12.58
C ASN A 400 -15.34 4.91 13.16
N LEU A 401 -14.62 5.83 12.49
CA LEU A 401 -13.34 6.32 13.00
C LEU A 401 -13.49 7.03 14.36
N ASN A 402 -14.56 7.82 14.49
CA ASN A 402 -14.89 8.51 15.74
C ASN A 402 -15.18 7.52 16.87
N ALA A 403 -15.95 6.46 16.59
CA ALA A 403 -16.23 5.41 17.57
C ALA A 403 -14.95 4.71 18.04
N ILE A 404 -14.02 4.40 17.12
CA ILE A 404 -12.72 3.82 17.46
C ILE A 404 -11.96 4.71 18.45
N ASN A 405 -11.73 5.98 18.11
CA ASN A 405 -10.91 6.87 18.94
C ASN A 405 -11.63 7.31 20.23
N ARG A 406 -12.97 7.40 20.22
CA ARG A 406 -13.76 7.72 21.42
C ARG A 406 -13.75 6.57 22.44
N LEU A 407 -13.88 5.33 21.98
CA LEU A 407 -13.92 4.16 22.87
C LEU A 407 -12.53 3.69 23.30
N TYR A 408 -11.50 3.99 22.49
CA TYR A 408 -10.12 3.57 22.71
C TYR A 408 -9.15 4.75 22.54
N PRO A 409 -9.15 5.72 23.47
CA PRO A 409 -8.31 6.93 23.34
C PRO A 409 -6.81 6.66 23.51
N ASP A 410 -6.43 5.57 24.20
CA ASP A 410 -5.04 5.28 24.57
C ASP A 410 -4.41 4.18 23.69
N LEU A 411 -4.63 4.25 22.38
CA LEU A 411 -4.01 3.31 21.44
C LEU A 411 -2.52 3.64 21.24
N PRO A 412 -1.65 2.62 21.09
CA PRO A 412 -0.20 2.83 20.95
C PRO A 412 0.20 3.34 19.56
N TRP A 413 -0.75 3.46 18.64
CA TRP A 413 -0.59 3.98 17.28
C TRP A 413 -1.44 5.23 17.11
N SER A 414 -1.03 6.14 16.23
CA SER A 414 -1.97 7.10 15.66
C SER A 414 -3.01 6.35 14.84
N VAL A 415 -4.29 6.46 15.19
CA VAL A 415 -5.39 5.80 14.47
C VAL A 415 -6.24 6.82 13.74
N SER A 416 -6.08 6.86 12.43
CA SER A 416 -6.55 7.93 11.56
C SER A 416 -7.15 7.39 10.26
N PHE A 417 -7.29 8.26 9.26
CA PHE A 417 -7.93 7.99 7.98
C PHE A 417 -6.96 8.14 6.80
N SER A 418 -7.20 7.37 5.74
CA SER A 418 -6.67 7.59 4.40
C SER A 418 -7.82 7.43 3.41
N TYR A 419 -8.56 8.52 3.21
CA TYR A 419 -9.86 8.50 2.56
C TYR A 419 -9.83 9.15 1.18
N GLY A 420 -10.41 8.44 0.20
CA GLY A 420 -10.73 8.95 -1.12
C GLY A 420 -12.20 9.31 -1.19
N LYS A 421 -13.06 8.33 -1.50
CA LYS A 421 -14.53 8.47 -1.57
C LYS A 421 -15.14 9.19 -0.36
N ALA A 422 -14.81 8.76 0.86
CA ALA A 422 -15.33 9.34 2.09
C ALA A 422 -14.88 10.78 2.40
N SER A 423 -13.91 11.32 1.64
CA SER A 423 -13.48 12.71 1.76
C SER A 423 -13.91 13.58 0.60
N GLN A 424 -14.13 13.00 -0.57
CA GLN A 424 -14.22 13.75 -1.82
C GLN A 424 -15.63 13.81 -2.42
N LYS A 425 -16.57 12.94 -2.02
CA LYS A 425 -17.86 12.81 -2.72
C LYS A 425 -18.62 14.14 -2.74
N THR A 426 -18.77 14.80 -1.59
CA THR A 426 -19.46 16.09 -1.51
C THR A 426 -18.71 17.19 -2.25
N THR A 427 -17.38 17.19 -2.18
CA THR A 427 -16.54 18.11 -2.94
C THR A 427 -16.74 17.97 -4.44
N ILE A 428 -16.78 16.74 -4.95
CA ILE A 428 -16.98 16.45 -6.38
C ILE A 428 -18.35 16.94 -6.85
N VAL A 429 -19.41 16.64 -6.09
CA VAL A 429 -20.79 17.05 -6.43
C VAL A 429 -20.99 18.55 -6.25
N THR A 430 -20.17 19.22 -5.44
CA THR A 430 -20.17 20.68 -5.35
C THR A 430 -19.42 21.31 -6.52
N TRP A 431 -18.32 20.70 -6.96
CA TRP A 431 -17.48 21.21 -8.04
C TRP A 431 -18.14 21.09 -9.42
N MET A 432 -18.68 19.90 -9.75
CA MET A 432 -19.39 19.61 -11.01
C MET A 432 -18.60 19.91 -12.30
N GLY A 433 -17.26 19.97 -12.23
CA GLY A 433 -16.43 20.32 -13.38
C GLY A 433 -16.43 21.81 -13.72
N ASP A 434 -16.98 22.67 -12.86
CA ASP A 434 -17.06 24.12 -13.09
C ASP A 434 -16.18 24.86 -12.08
N THR A 435 -15.13 25.52 -12.59
CA THR A 435 -14.20 26.33 -11.80
C THR A 435 -14.86 27.49 -11.06
N ALA A 436 -16.05 27.94 -11.49
CA ALA A 436 -16.82 28.92 -10.72
C ALA A 436 -17.23 28.39 -9.33
N ASN A 437 -17.27 27.06 -9.16
CA ASN A 437 -17.59 26.38 -7.90
C ASN A 437 -16.36 26.06 -7.05
N ASP A 438 -15.14 26.38 -7.50
CA ASP A 438 -13.90 26.07 -6.77
C ASP A 438 -13.95 26.54 -5.30
N PRO A 439 -14.40 27.76 -4.96
CA PRO A 439 -14.49 28.18 -3.56
C PRO A 439 -15.43 27.32 -2.72
N ALA A 440 -16.58 26.90 -3.28
CA ALA A 440 -17.54 26.06 -2.58
C ALA A 440 -17.02 24.63 -2.41
N ALA A 441 -16.38 24.07 -3.43
CA ALA A 441 -15.76 22.76 -3.38
C ALA A 441 -14.60 22.70 -2.38
N GLN A 442 -13.79 23.76 -2.31
CA GLN A 442 -12.72 23.92 -1.31
C GLN A 442 -13.26 23.96 0.12
N GLN A 443 -14.38 24.64 0.35
CA GLN A 443 -15.04 24.61 1.67
C GLN A 443 -15.58 23.22 2.01
N ALA A 444 -16.14 22.49 1.03
CA ALA A 444 -16.62 21.13 1.25
C ALA A 444 -15.49 20.15 1.65
N ILE A 445 -14.34 20.19 0.95
CA ILE A 445 -13.21 19.30 1.30
C ILE A 445 -12.63 19.66 2.67
N LEU A 446 -12.52 20.96 2.98
CA LEU A 446 -12.06 21.42 4.29
C LEU A 446 -13.00 20.96 5.41
N ALA A 447 -14.32 21.10 5.23
CA ALA A 447 -15.33 20.69 6.21
C ALA A 447 -15.24 19.18 6.50
N ARG A 448 -15.18 18.34 5.46
CA ARG A 448 -15.06 16.89 5.64
C ARG A 448 -13.70 16.49 6.23
N SER A 449 -12.63 17.19 5.87
CA SER A 449 -11.30 16.96 6.45
C SER A 449 -11.29 17.30 7.94
N LYS A 450 -11.91 18.42 8.34
CA LYS A 450 -12.12 18.78 9.75
C LYS A 450 -12.94 17.72 10.48
N ALA A 451 -14.04 17.25 9.90
CA ALA A 451 -14.88 16.21 10.49
C ALA A 451 -14.08 14.93 10.77
N ASN A 452 -13.25 14.51 9.82
CA ASN A 452 -12.35 13.36 9.99
C ASN A 452 -11.25 13.64 11.04
N GLY A 453 -10.70 14.86 11.10
CA GLY A 453 -9.76 15.26 12.16
C GLY A 453 -10.37 15.31 13.57
N ASP A 454 -11.65 15.67 13.68
CA ASP A 454 -12.41 15.58 14.93
C ASP A 454 -12.71 14.12 15.29
N ALA A 455 -12.94 13.25 14.29
CA ALA A 455 -13.11 11.81 14.49
C ALA A 455 -11.83 11.13 14.98
N CYS A 456 -10.65 11.56 14.54
CA CYS A 456 -9.36 11.12 15.10
C CYS A 456 -9.22 11.41 16.60
N GLN A 457 -10.01 12.34 17.13
CA GLN A 457 -10.03 12.70 18.55
C GLN A 457 -11.19 12.08 19.33
N GLY A 458 -12.07 11.32 18.65
CA GLY A 458 -13.32 10.86 19.27
C GLY A 458 -14.31 12.00 19.59
N LYS A 459 -14.20 13.14 18.90
CA LYS A 459 -14.99 14.36 19.16
C LYS A 459 -15.99 14.71 18.05
N TYR A 460 -16.03 13.91 16.98
CA TYR A 460 -16.99 14.13 15.91
C TYR A 460 -18.43 13.90 16.41
N VAL A 461 -19.34 14.78 15.97
CA VAL A 461 -20.77 14.68 16.25
C VAL A 461 -21.47 14.31 14.95
N LYS A 462 -22.20 13.18 14.95
CA LYS A 462 -22.95 12.71 13.77
C LYS A 462 -23.85 13.80 13.21
N GLY A 463 -23.79 14.02 11.90
CA GLY A 463 -24.56 15.03 11.16
C GLY A 463 -24.03 16.46 11.28
N SER A 464 -22.89 16.70 11.94
CA SER A 464 -22.31 18.04 12.07
C SER A 464 -21.55 18.50 10.81
N CYS A 465 -21.16 17.58 9.93
CA CYS A 465 -20.62 17.88 8.61
C CYS A 465 -21.64 17.55 7.54
N ALA A 466 -21.94 18.51 6.67
CA ALA A 466 -22.82 18.26 5.53
C ALA A 466 -22.23 17.16 4.62
N SER A 467 -23.12 16.39 4.01
CA SER A 467 -22.81 15.48 2.91
C SER A 467 -23.96 15.51 1.90
N VAL A 468 -23.68 15.10 0.66
CA VAL A 468 -24.71 14.76 -0.33
C VAL A 468 -25.56 13.54 0.06
N GLY A 469 -25.18 12.80 1.11
CA GLY A 469 -25.99 11.76 1.69
C GLY A 469 -26.18 10.53 0.80
N VAL A 470 -27.24 9.77 1.13
CA VAL A 470 -27.61 8.50 0.47
C VAL A 470 -28.15 8.70 -0.94
N ASP A 471 -28.77 9.85 -1.23
CA ASP A 471 -29.33 10.13 -2.56
C ASP A 471 -28.23 10.12 -3.64
N GLY A 472 -27.04 10.64 -3.29
CA GLY A 472 -25.87 10.55 -4.16
C GLY A 472 -25.27 9.15 -4.27
N ASN A 473 -25.73 8.15 -3.52
CA ASN A 473 -25.34 6.74 -3.67
C ASN A 473 -26.41 5.93 -4.43
N ILE A 474 -27.69 6.24 -4.24
CA ILE A 474 -28.81 5.55 -4.92
C ILE A 474 -28.78 5.74 -6.43
N LEU A 475 -28.19 6.84 -6.91
CA LEU A 475 -28.02 7.13 -8.34
C LEU A 475 -26.78 6.44 -8.98
N GLN A 476 -26.14 5.51 -8.27
CA GLN A 476 -25.02 4.72 -8.78
C GLN A 476 -25.45 3.63 -9.77
N ALA A 477 -24.71 3.46 -10.87
CA ALA A 477 -24.60 2.15 -11.52
C ALA A 477 -23.60 1.31 -10.70
N ALA A 478 -23.84 0.00 -10.55
CA ALA A 478 -22.89 -0.90 -9.90
C ALA A 478 -21.50 -0.72 -10.53
N GLY A 479 -20.57 -0.16 -9.78
CA GLY A 479 -19.22 0.08 -10.24
C GLY A 479 -18.43 -1.22 -10.22
N ALA A 480 -17.74 -1.53 -11.31
CA ALA A 480 -16.72 -2.57 -11.30
C ALA A 480 -15.55 -2.09 -10.44
N TYR A 481 -15.33 -2.76 -9.31
CA TYR A 481 -13.99 -2.87 -8.75
C TYR A 481 -13.31 -4.06 -9.39
#